data_AF-A0A3S9P3K9-F1
#
_entry.id   AF-A0A3S9P3K9-F1
#
_cell.length_a   1.000
_cell.length_b   1.000
_cell.length_c   1.000
_cell.angle_alpha   90.00
_cell.angle_beta   90.00
_cell.angle_gamma   90.00
#
_symmetry.space_group_name_H-M   'P 1'
#
loop_
_entity.id
_entity.type
_entity.pdbx_description
1 polymer ?
#
loop_
_entity_poly.entity_id
_entity_poly.type
_entity_poly.pdbx_seq_one_letter_code
_entity_poly.pdbx_strand_id
1 'polypeptide(L)'
;MESKFNIRRIGLLFKYELALLQHPITVGIIGIVVFILAISALASSIEPWGIVNKNTLGSIYGLMLMLGGAVISSYSFHRVSTKGGALNYLSLPASREEKFLVTFVSTAIIYPLGLTVVFILTEFLATGIWMIIGGNFIMFTLSDMVEQEGLAEFMGSYLFMHAFYFLGAALFKKYAFLKTTVSFFAVSFVLWILGVALFFAFFSNGQFDNTSFDYQFDSTSLEGTIKYIVRTGAVAVTIAMWGIAFLKFKRKEV
;
A
#
# COMPACT_ATOMS: atom_id res chain seq x y z
N MET A 1 15.71 -7.91 32.47
CA MET A 1 14.35 -8.44 32.25
C MET A 1 14.41 -9.34 31.02
N GLU A 2 14.23 -10.65 31.18
CA GLU A 2 14.25 -11.58 30.04
C GLU A 2 13.10 -11.26 29.07
N SER A 3 13.43 -10.79 27.87
CA SER A 3 12.47 -10.51 26.79
C SER A 3 12.06 -11.83 26.12
N LYS A 4 11.36 -12.70 26.84
CA LYS A 4 10.76 -13.88 26.23
C LYS A 4 9.54 -13.43 25.44
N PHE A 5 9.64 -13.49 24.12
CA PHE A 5 8.54 -13.29 23.18
C PHE A 5 7.31 -14.10 23.61
N ASN A 6 6.14 -13.46 23.71
CA ASN A 6 4.92 -14.09 24.18
C ASN A 6 3.73 -13.73 23.28
N ILE A 7 3.21 -14.74 22.57
CA ILE A 7 2.09 -14.60 21.64
C ILE A 7 0.80 -14.11 22.31
N ARG A 8 0.57 -14.45 23.58
CA ARG A 8 -0.61 -14.00 24.33
C ARG A 8 -0.57 -12.49 24.56
N ARG A 9 0.62 -11.92 24.83
CA ARG A 9 0.80 -10.47 24.96
C ARG A 9 0.58 -9.76 23.63
N ILE A 10 1.03 -10.34 22.52
CA ILE A 10 0.77 -9.82 21.17
C ILE A 10 -0.74 -9.71 20.91
N GLY A 11 -1.52 -10.76 21.21
CA GLY A 11 -2.96 -10.72 21.01
C GLY A 11 -3.66 -9.65 21.87
N LEU A 12 -3.24 -9.49 23.12
CA LEU A 12 -3.76 -8.44 24.01
C LEU A 12 -3.38 -7.04 23.53
N LEU A 13 -2.13 -6.85 23.08
CA LEU A 13 -1.65 -5.59 22.53
C LEU A 13 -2.39 -5.23 21.24
N PHE A 14 -2.63 -6.22 20.38
CA PHE A 14 -3.40 -6.03 19.16
C PHE A 14 -4.85 -5.62 19.44
N LYS A 15 -5.52 -6.30 20.38
CA LYS A 15 -6.87 -5.90 20.84
C LYS A 15 -6.88 -4.47 21.40
N TYR A 16 -5.85 -4.10 22.15
CA TYR A 16 -5.68 -2.76 22.69
C TYR A 16 -5.51 -1.70 21.58
N GLU A 17 -4.65 -1.94 20.59
CA GLU A 17 -4.47 -1.02 19.45
C GLU A 17 -5.77 -0.87 18.63
N LEU A 18 -6.49 -1.97 18.38
CA LEU A 18 -7.79 -1.91 17.70
C LEU A 18 -8.84 -1.10 18.48
N ALA A 19 -8.91 -1.29 19.80
CA ALA A 19 -9.84 -0.54 20.64
C ALA A 19 -9.51 0.97 20.64
N LEU A 20 -8.21 1.32 20.61
CA LEU A 20 -7.78 2.71 20.52
C LEU A 20 -8.12 3.34 19.16
N LEU A 21 -8.04 2.54 18.09
CA LEU A 21 -8.31 2.98 16.72
C LEU A 21 -9.77 2.81 16.30
N GLN A 22 -10.68 2.40 17.20
CA GLN A 22 -12.06 2.11 16.84
C GLN A 22 -12.77 3.28 16.14
N HIS A 23 -12.62 4.51 16.65
CA HIS A 23 -13.26 5.70 16.10
C HIS A 23 -12.74 6.09 14.71
N PRO A 24 -11.41 6.24 14.48
CA PRO A 24 -10.92 6.51 13.14
C PRO A 24 -11.22 5.37 12.16
N ILE A 25 -11.21 4.11 12.62
CA ILE A 25 -11.58 2.96 11.78
C ILE A 25 -13.06 3.05 11.36
N THR A 26 -14.00 3.29 12.27
CA THR A 26 -15.42 3.37 11.93
C THR A 26 -15.73 4.54 11.00
N VAL A 27 -15.14 5.71 11.26
CA VAL A 27 -15.26 6.87 10.35
C VAL A 27 -14.67 6.55 8.98
N GLY A 28 -13.53 5.86 8.92
CA GLY A 28 -12.92 5.41 7.67
C GLY A 28 -13.81 4.44 6.89
N ILE A 29 -14.40 3.46 7.56
CA ILE A 29 -15.33 2.48 6.97
C ILE A 29 -16.57 3.22 6.41
N ILE A 30 -17.19 4.08 7.20
CA ILE A 30 -18.35 4.86 6.75
C ILE A 30 -17.97 5.74 5.54
N GLY A 31 -16.82 6.38 5.57
CA GLY A 31 -16.31 7.19 4.46
C GLY A 31 -16.16 6.38 3.17
N ILE A 32 -15.58 5.16 3.25
CA ILE A 32 -15.44 4.26 2.11
C ILE A 32 -16.82 3.86 1.56
N VAL A 33 -17.75 3.45 2.43
CA VAL A 33 -19.10 3.04 2.05
C VAL A 33 -19.81 4.19 1.33
N VAL A 34 -19.83 5.38 1.92
CA VAL A 34 -20.49 6.56 1.35
C VAL A 34 -19.84 6.95 0.02
N PHE A 35 -18.51 6.89 -0.08
CA PHE A 35 -17.79 7.23 -1.31
C PHE A 35 -18.11 6.28 -2.46
N ILE A 36 -18.13 4.96 -2.21
CA ILE A 36 -18.48 3.97 -3.24
C ILE A 36 -19.93 4.13 -3.68
N LEU A 37 -20.86 4.34 -2.74
CA LEU A 37 -22.27 4.59 -3.06
C LEU A 37 -22.46 5.89 -3.86
N ALA A 38 -21.74 6.95 -3.50
CA ALA A 38 -21.79 8.23 -4.22
C ALA A 38 -21.28 8.11 -5.66
N ILE A 39 -20.15 7.42 -5.88
CA ILE A 39 -19.64 7.17 -7.23
C ILE A 39 -20.63 6.30 -8.02
N SER A 40 -21.21 5.29 -7.39
CA SER A 40 -22.19 4.42 -8.04
C SER A 40 -23.45 5.20 -8.46
N ALA A 41 -23.94 6.09 -7.60
CA ALA A 41 -25.06 6.97 -7.90
C ALA A 41 -24.73 7.97 -9.03
N LEU A 42 -23.51 8.51 -9.04
CA LEU A 42 -23.07 9.41 -10.12
C LEU A 42 -22.92 8.68 -11.45
N ALA A 43 -22.42 7.45 -11.46
CA ALA A 43 -22.35 6.64 -12.67
C ALA A 43 -23.75 6.34 -13.24
N SER A 44 -24.71 6.05 -12.36
CA SER A 44 -26.10 5.76 -12.76
C SER A 44 -26.87 6.97 -13.29
N SER A 45 -26.43 8.20 -13.04
CA SER A 45 -27.10 9.39 -13.59
C SER A 45 -26.74 9.66 -15.05
N ILE A 46 -25.59 9.14 -15.50
CA ILE A 46 -25.08 9.31 -16.87
C ILE A 46 -25.63 8.22 -17.79
N GLU A 47 -25.68 6.97 -17.30
CA GLU A 47 -26.24 5.84 -18.03
C GLU A 47 -27.40 5.22 -17.22
N PRO A 48 -28.65 5.22 -17.73
CA PRO A 48 -29.82 4.71 -17.01
C PRO A 48 -29.72 3.24 -16.57
N TRP A 49 -28.81 2.47 -17.19
CA TRP A 49 -28.56 1.07 -16.86
C TRP A 49 -27.56 0.90 -15.70
N GLY A 50 -27.00 1.98 -15.16
CA GLY A 50 -26.36 2.00 -13.84
C GLY A 50 -25.09 1.16 -13.69
N ILE A 51 -24.50 0.69 -14.80
CA ILE A 51 -23.37 -0.23 -14.74
C ILE A 51 -22.12 0.56 -14.37
N VAL A 52 -21.77 0.58 -13.08
CA VAL A 52 -20.41 0.96 -12.69
C VAL A 52 -19.47 -0.05 -13.34
N ASN A 53 -18.64 0.42 -14.25
CA ASN A 53 -17.67 -0.42 -14.93
C ASN A 53 -16.79 -1.12 -13.88
N LYS A 54 -16.64 -2.44 -13.99
CA LYS A 54 -15.77 -3.25 -13.11
C LYS A 54 -14.37 -2.66 -12.99
N ASN A 55 -13.83 -2.11 -14.07
CA ASN A 55 -12.51 -1.49 -14.08
C ASN A 55 -12.44 -0.24 -13.20
N THR A 56 -13.54 0.53 -13.10
CA THR A 56 -13.63 1.69 -12.22
C THR A 56 -13.62 1.26 -10.76
N LEU A 57 -14.39 0.23 -10.38
CA LEU A 57 -14.38 -0.33 -9.02
C LEU A 57 -13.01 -0.91 -8.66
N GLY A 58 -12.39 -1.67 -9.58
CA GLY A 58 -11.04 -2.20 -9.40
C GLY A 58 -9.99 -1.09 -9.21
N SER A 59 -10.09 -0.01 -9.98
CA SER A 59 -9.22 1.16 -9.84
C SER A 59 -9.41 1.88 -8.51
N ILE A 60 -10.67 2.02 -8.04
CA ILE A 60 -10.98 2.62 -6.75
C ILE A 60 -10.44 1.76 -5.61
N TYR A 61 -10.66 0.44 -5.65
CA TYR A 61 -10.09 -0.49 -4.68
C TYR A 61 -8.56 -0.40 -4.68
N GLY A 62 -7.93 -0.38 -5.86
CA GLY A 62 -6.50 -0.22 -6.01
C GLY A 62 -5.97 1.08 -5.39
N LEU A 63 -6.65 2.19 -5.68
CA LEU A 63 -6.32 3.50 -5.11
C LEU A 63 -6.47 3.50 -3.60
N MET A 64 -7.57 2.94 -3.07
CA MET A 64 -7.81 2.86 -1.63
C MET A 64 -6.74 2.01 -0.94
N LEU A 65 -6.43 0.84 -1.49
CA LEU A 65 -5.43 -0.08 -0.95
C LEU A 65 -4.05 0.56 -0.93
N MET A 66 -3.64 1.17 -2.05
CA MET A 66 -2.34 1.83 -2.15
C MET A 66 -2.31 3.08 -1.27
N LEU A 67 -3.11 4.10 -1.56
CA LEU A 67 -3.05 5.37 -0.83
C LEU A 67 -3.38 5.21 0.67
N GLY A 68 -4.43 4.47 1.00
CA GLY A 68 -4.77 4.20 2.39
C GLY A 68 -3.68 3.37 3.09
N GLY A 69 -3.08 2.42 2.39
CA GLY A 69 -1.91 1.67 2.84
C GLY A 69 -0.73 2.57 3.18
N ALA A 70 -0.36 3.51 2.30
CA ALA A 70 0.70 4.49 2.59
C ALA A 70 0.38 5.36 3.79
N VAL A 71 -0.85 5.88 3.87
CA VAL A 71 -1.27 6.76 4.95
C VAL A 71 -1.15 6.02 6.28
N ILE A 72 -1.76 4.84 6.40
CA ILE A 72 -1.75 4.06 7.64
C ILE A 72 -0.33 3.62 8.00
N SER A 73 0.46 3.18 7.03
CA SER A 73 1.88 2.82 7.23
C SER A 73 2.69 4.02 7.73
N SER A 74 2.41 5.22 7.22
CA SER A 74 3.08 6.46 7.65
C SER A 74 2.74 6.90 9.07
N TYR A 75 1.54 6.54 9.55
CA TYR A 75 1.08 6.85 10.92
C TYR A 75 1.44 5.77 11.94
N SER A 76 1.99 4.64 11.51
CA SER A 76 2.32 3.47 12.33
C SER A 76 3.12 3.79 13.59
N PHE A 77 4.09 4.70 13.51
CA PHE A 77 4.95 5.10 14.63
C PHE A 77 4.65 6.50 15.19
N HIS A 78 3.49 7.06 14.87
CA HIS A 78 3.14 8.42 15.28
C HIS A 78 3.07 8.57 16.81
N ARG A 79 2.56 7.56 17.52
CA ARG A 79 2.44 7.58 18.99
C ARG A 79 3.80 7.76 19.68
N VAL A 80 4.81 7.01 19.23
CA VAL A 80 6.19 7.08 19.74
C VAL A 80 6.86 8.43 19.41
N SER A 81 6.38 9.12 18.38
CA SER A 81 6.95 10.41 17.97
C SER A 81 6.51 11.59 18.85
N THR A 82 5.42 11.44 19.61
CA THR A 82 4.84 12.50 20.47
C THR A 82 5.23 12.27 21.93
N LYS A 83 5.49 13.34 22.70
CA LYS A 83 5.94 13.21 24.10
C LYS A 83 4.93 12.44 24.98
N GLY A 84 3.64 12.80 24.90
CA GLY A 84 2.59 12.13 25.68
C GLY A 84 2.30 10.72 25.20
N GLY A 85 2.27 10.50 23.88
CA GLY A 85 2.08 9.17 23.30
C GLY A 85 3.23 8.22 23.59
N ALA A 86 4.47 8.72 23.61
CA ALA A 86 5.66 7.94 23.90
C ALA A 86 5.66 7.42 25.34
N LEU A 87 5.30 8.25 26.34
CA LEU A 87 5.22 7.81 27.73
C LEU A 87 4.22 6.66 27.91
N ASN A 88 3.03 6.79 27.33
CA ASN A 88 2.01 5.74 27.37
C ASN A 88 2.45 4.49 26.58
N TYR A 89 3.12 4.67 25.44
CA TYR A 89 3.60 3.55 24.63
C TYR A 89 4.74 2.79 25.32
N LEU A 90 5.63 3.48 26.03
CA LEU A 90 6.73 2.89 26.78
C LEU A 90 6.26 2.19 28.06
N SER A 91 5.15 2.63 28.68
CA SER A 91 4.58 1.99 29.86
C SER A 91 3.84 0.68 29.56
N LEU A 92 3.54 0.39 28.30
CA LEU A 92 2.93 -0.89 27.91
C LEU A 92 3.88 -2.06 28.24
N PRO A 93 3.40 -3.10 28.96
CA PRO A 93 4.21 -4.26 29.37
C PRO A 93 4.43 -5.25 28.22
N ALA A 94 4.95 -4.75 27.09
CA ALA A 94 5.29 -5.52 25.91
C ALA A 94 6.74 -5.25 25.51
N SER A 95 7.39 -6.26 24.95
CA SER A 95 8.72 -6.11 24.36
C SER A 95 8.67 -5.27 23.08
N ARG A 96 9.83 -4.76 22.67
CA ARG A 96 9.98 -3.88 21.51
C ARG A 96 9.66 -4.61 20.22
N GLU A 97 10.05 -5.88 20.17
CA GLU A 97 9.83 -6.79 19.06
C GLU A 97 8.32 -7.09 18.89
N GLU A 98 7.61 -7.35 20.00
CA GLU A 98 6.16 -7.57 19.99
C GLU A 98 5.41 -6.31 19.52
N LYS A 99 5.82 -5.13 20.01
CA LYS A 99 5.26 -3.84 19.60
C LYS A 99 5.43 -3.58 18.11
N PHE A 100 6.65 -3.75 17.60
CA PHE A 100 6.93 -3.61 16.18
C PHE A 100 6.13 -4.61 15.33
N LEU A 101 6.08 -5.89 15.75
CA LEU A 101 5.37 -6.94 15.02
C LEU A 101 3.86 -6.66 14.97
N VAL A 102 3.25 -6.21 16.07
CA VAL A 102 1.83 -5.83 16.10
C VAL A 102 1.57 -4.70 15.11
N THR A 103 2.37 -3.64 15.15
CA THR A 103 2.21 -2.51 14.22
C THR A 103 2.40 -2.98 12.77
N PHE A 104 3.44 -3.76 12.49
CA PHE A 104 3.73 -4.31 11.17
C PHE A 104 2.59 -5.18 10.64
N VAL A 105 2.11 -6.15 11.41
CA VAL A 105 1.02 -7.05 11.01
C VAL A 105 -0.28 -6.27 10.80
N SER A 106 -0.55 -5.27 11.64
CA SER A 106 -1.73 -4.42 11.54
C SER A 106 -1.79 -3.69 10.20
N THR A 107 -0.66 -3.14 9.74
CA THR A 107 -0.60 -2.37 8.50
C THR A 107 -0.32 -3.23 7.27
N ALA A 108 0.54 -4.25 7.36
CA ALA A 108 0.91 -5.07 6.22
C ALA A 108 -0.15 -6.10 5.84
N ILE A 109 -0.89 -6.65 6.81
CA ILE A 109 -1.78 -7.81 6.59
C ILE A 109 -3.22 -7.45 6.93
N ILE A 110 -3.46 -6.86 8.11
CA ILE A 110 -4.83 -6.69 8.60
C ILE A 110 -5.53 -5.56 7.85
N TYR A 111 -4.83 -4.48 7.53
CA TYR A 111 -5.38 -3.42 6.71
C TYR A 111 -5.84 -3.90 5.31
N PRO A 112 -5.01 -4.55 4.47
CA PRO A 112 -5.46 -4.98 3.14
C PRO A 112 -6.61 -6.00 3.21
N LEU A 113 -6.56 -6.94 4.15
CA LEU A 113 -7.66 -7.89 4.37
C LEU A 113 -8.94 -7.20 4.85
N GLY A 114 -8.84 -6.30 5.82
CA GLY A 114 -9.96 -5.53 6.35
C GLY A 114 -10.60 -4.64 5.29
N LEU A 115 -9.79 -3.96 4.48
CA LEU A 115 -10.26 -3.18 3.35
C LEU A 115 -11.02 -4.05 2.36
N THR A 116 -10.49 -5.23 2.03
CA THR A 116 -11.12 -6.19 1.10
C THR A 116 -12.48 -6.64 1.61
N VAL A 117 -12.59 -6.99 2.89
CA VAL A 117 -13.87 -7.36 3.51
C VAL A 117 -14.86 -6.20 3.46
N VAL A 118 -14.45 -5.00 3.85
CA VAL A 118 -15.31 -3.81 3.83
C VAL A 118 -15.76 -3.48 2.42
N PHE A 119 -14.88 -3.60 1.43
CA PHE A 119 -15.17 -3.33 0.02
C PHE A 119 -16.22 -4.31 -0.51
N ILE A 120 -16.03 -5.61 -0.29
CA ILE A 120 -17.00 -6.66 -0.66
C ILE A 120 -18.36 -6.41 0.00
N LEU A 121 -18.40 -6.13 1.30
CA LEU A 121 -19.65 -5.83 2.01
C LEU A 121 -20.35 -4.59 1.44
N THR A 122 -19.57 -3.59 1.03
CA THR A 122 -20.11 -2.36 0.42
C THR A 122 -20.72 -2.65 -0.94
N GLU A 123 -20.10 -3.51 -1.76
CA GLU A 123 -20.69 -3.92 -3.04
C GLU A 123 -21.97 -4.73 -2.89
N PHE A 124 -22.03 -5.62 -1.89
CA PHE A 124 -23.28 -6.31 -1.56
C PHE A 124 -24.39 -5.33 -1.18
N LEU A 125 -24.06 -4.33 -0.36
CA LEU A 125 -24.99 -3.27 0.02
C LEU A 125 -25.44 -2.45 -1.19
N ALA A 126 -24.49 -2.02 -2.05
CA ALA A 126 -24.77 -1.25 -3.25
C ALA A 126 -25.67 -2.03 -4.23
N THR A 127 -25.39 -3.32 -4.44
CA THR A 127 -26.21 -4.19 -5.29
C THR A 127 -27.61 -4.32 -4.74
N GLY A 128 -27.77 -4.52 -3.42
CA GLY A 128 -29.09 -4.63 -2.78
C GLY A 128 -29.91 -3.35 -2.95
N ILE A 129 -29.28 -2.18 -2.79
CA ILE A 129 -29.95 -0.87 -3.00
C ILE A 129 -30.39 -0.72 -4.45
N TRP A 130 -29.51 -1.02 -5.42
CA TRP A 130 -29.82 -0.85 -6.85
C TRP A 130 -30.88 -1.81 -7.35
N MET A 131 -30.90 -3.04 -6.85
CA MET A 131 -31.92 -4.02 -7.20
C MET A 131 -33.33 -3.55 -6.80
N ILE A 132 -33.47 -2.84 -5.67
CA ILE A 132 -34.74 -2.27 -5.22
C ILE A 132 -35.20 -1.13 -6.14
N ILE A 133 -34.25 -0.35 -6.68
CA ILE A 133 -34.52 0.79 -7.57
C ILE A 133 -34.79 0.32 -9.02
N GLY A 134 -34.56 -0.96 -9.33
CA GLY A 134 -34.72 -1.53 -10.68
C GLY A 134 -33.49 -1.35 -11.57
N GLY A 135 -32.33 -1.01 -10.99
CA GLY A 135 -31.04 -0.92 -11.68
C GLY A 135 -30.28 -2.26 -11.68
N ASN A 136 -29.31 -2.39 -12.59
CA ASN A 136 -28.36 -3.50 -12.59
C ASN A 136 -27.00 -3.04 -12.05
N PHE A 137 -26.46 -3.76 -11.07
CA PHE A 137 -25.13 -3.52 -10.54
C PHE A 137 -24.26 -4.75 -10.76
N ILE A 138 -23.14 -4.57 -11.44
CA ILE A 138 -22.18 -5.64 -11.67
C ILE A 138 -21.18 -5.62 -10.52
N MET A 139 -21.17 -6.68 -9.71
CA MET A 139 -20.16 -6.85 -8.67
C MET A 139 -18.79 -7.00 -9.30
N PHE A 140 -17.80 -6.40 -8.64
CA PHE A 140 -16.42 -6.66 -8.93
C PHE A 140 -15.97 -7.85 -8.10
N THR A 141 -15.36 -8.82 -8.78
CA THR A 141 -14.83 -10.01 -8.11
C THR A 141 -13.32 -9.88 -8.00
N LEU A 142 -12.75 -10.33 -6.88
CA LEU A 142 -11.28 -10.41 -6.73
C LEU A 142 -10.62 -11.22 -7.86
N SER A 143 -11.35 -12.18 -8.45
CA SER A 143 -10.92 -12.90 -9.65
C SER A 143 -10.66 -11.99 -10.85
N ASP A 144 -11.43 -10.91 -11.02
CA ASP A 144 -11.22 -9.95 -12.11
C ASP A 144 -9.84 -9.25 -11.98
N MET A 145 -9.34 -9.02 -10.74
CA MET A 145 -7.96 -8.50 -10.53
C MET A 145 -6.88 -9.54 -10.77
N VAL A 146 -7.17 -10.80 -10.43
CA VAL A 146 -6.23 -11.91 -10.66
C VAL A 146 -5.94 -12.03 -12.16
N GLU A 147 -6.94 -11.81 -13.01
CA GLU A 147 -6.82 -11.92 -14.46
C GLU A 147 -6.11 -10.71 -15.12
N GLN A 148 -6.32 -9.47 -14.64
CA GLN A 148 -5.77 -8.28 -15.29
C GLN A 148 -4.27 -8.03 -15.01
N GLU A 149 -3.84 -8.08 -13.76
CA GLU A 149 -2.46 -7.72 -13.37
C GLU A 149 -1.74 -8.86 -12.63
N GLY A 150 -2.44 -9.94 -12.31
CA GLY A 150 -1.93 -10.99 -11.45
C GLY A 150 -1.87 -10.52 -9.99
N LEU A 151 -2.64 -11.17 -9.11
CA LEU A 151 -2.74 -10.82 -7.70
C LEU A 151 -1.38 -10.73 -6.99
N ALA A 152 -0.39 -11.53 -7.42
CA ALA A 152 0.96 -11.50 -6.87
C ALA A 152 1.73 -10.21 -7.20
N GLU A 153 1.51 -9.61 -8.37
CA GLU A 153 2.19 -8.36 -8.78
C GLU A 153 1.55 -7.16 -8.07
N PHE A 154 0.23 -7.16 -7.99
CA PHE A 154 -0.53 -6.15 -7.28
C PHE A 154 -0.23 -6.16 -5.76
N MET A 155 -0.23 -7.35 -5.12
CA MET A 155 0.18 -7.49 -3.71
C MET A 155 1.67 -7.20 -3.50
N GLY A 156 2.53 -7.56 -4.45
CA GLY A 156 3.96 -7.22 -4.42
C GLY A 156 4.19 -5.70 -4.41
N SER A 157 3.46 -4.98 -5.27
CA SER A 157 3.49 -3.52 -5.35
C SER A 157 3.00 -2.88 -4.05
N TYR A 158 1.92 -3.42 -3.47
CA TYR A 158 1.42 -2.99 -2.16
C TYR A 158 2.48 -3.18 -1.06
N LEU A 159 3.12 -4.35 -0.99
CA LEU A 159 4.14 -4.63 0.04
C LEU A 159 5.38 -3.74 -0.10
N PHE A 160 5.81 -3.47 -1.34
CA PHE A 160 6.90 -2.53 -1.61
C PHE A 160 6.54 -1.12 -1.12
N MET A 161 5.34 -0.65 -1.46
CA MET A 161 4.83 0.65 -1.06
C MET A 161 4.66 0.75 0.46
N HIS A 162 4.11 -0.28 1.09
CA HIS A 162 4.04 -0.43 2.53
C HIS A 162 5.43 -0.32 3.16
N ALA A 163 6.43 -1.06 2.68
CA ALA A 163 7.79 -1.01 3.21
C ALA A 163 8.40 0.40 3.15
N PHE A 164 8.20 1.09 2.04
CA PHE A 164 8.71 2.44 1.84
C PHE A 164 8.10 3.44 2.84
N TYR A 165 6.78 3.46 2.98
CA TYR A 165 6.09 4.37 3.90
C TYR A 165 6.27 3.98 5.38
N PHE A 166 6.36 2.68 5.67
CA PHE A 166 6.63 2.17 7.01
C PHE A 166 8.05 2.55 7.48
N LEU A 167 9.04 2.50 6.59
CA LEU A 167 10.37 3.05 6.84
C LEU A 167 10.32 4.57 7.03
N GLY A 168 9.53 5.28 6.21
CA GLY A 168 9.26 6.71 6.36
C GLY A 168 8.75 7.09 7.75
N ALA A 169 7.79 6.33 8.29
CA ALA A 169 7.29 6.48 9.66
C ALA A 169 8.40 6.25 10.71
N ALA A 170 9.30 5.29 10.46
CA ALA A 170 10.43 5.03 11.34
C ALA A 170 11.49 6.14 11.28
N LEU A 171 11.63 6.87 10.17
CA LEU A 171 12.61 7.95 10.00
C LEU A 171 12.09 9.29 10.50
N PHE A 172 10.89 9.70 10.13
CA PHE A 172 10.37 11.04 10.39
C PHE A 172 9.51 11.09 11.65
N LYS A 173 9.73 12.10 12.52
CA LYS A 173 8.90 12.29 13.74
C LYS A 173 7.57 13.00 13.45
N LYS A 174 7.57 13.99 12.55
CA LYS A 174 6.38 14.78 12.20
C LYS A 174 6.17 14.77 10.70
N TYR A 175 4.90 14.70 10.29
CA TYR A 175 4.47 14.69 8.89
C TYR A 175 5.17 13.59 8.06
N ALA A 176 5.22 12.37 8.62
CA ALA A 176 5.97 11.27 8.02
C ALA A 176 5.49 10.94 6.61
N PHE A 177 4.17 10.93 6.38
CA PHE A 177 3.58 10.73 5.05
C PHE A 177 4.13 11.74 4.04
N LEU A 178 3.91 13.04 4.29
CA LEU A 178 4.33 14.11 3.37
C LEU A 178 5.84 14.09 3.10
N LYS A 179 6.67 13.91 4.13
CA LYS A 179 8.13 13.86 3.96
C LYS A 179 8.58 12.64 3.16
N THR A 180 7.91 11.51 3.34
CA THR A 180 8.21 10.28 2.61
C THR A 180 7.81 10.42 1.14
N THR A 181 6.64 11.00 0.86
CA THR A 181 6.20 11.32 -0.50
C THR A 181 7.16 12.31 -1.19
N VAL A 182 7.57 13.39 -0.51
CA VAL A 182 8.56 14.34 -1.07
C VAL A 182 9.91 13.65 -1.32
N SER A 183 10.34 12.77 -0.42
CA SER A 183 11.58 12.01 -0.60
C SER A 183 11.48 11.05 -1.78
N PHE A 184 10.32 10.41 -1.98
CA PHE A 184 10.05 9.55 -3.13
C PHE A 184 10.16 10.32 -4.45
N PHE A 185 9.52 11.48 -4.54
CA PHE A 185 9.62 12.32 -5.74
C PHE A 185 11.04 12.81 -5.99
N ALA A 186 11.76 13.23 -4.95
CA ALA A 186 13.15 13.67 -5.08
C ALA A 186 14.06 12.54 -5.59
N VAL A 187 13.96 11.34 -5.02
CA VAL A 187 14.76 10.18 -5.47
C VAL A 187 14.38 9.78 -6.89
N SER A 188 13.09 9.72 -7.20
CA SER A 188 12.60 9.37 -8.55
C SER A 188 13.08 10.38 -9.59
N PHE A 189 13.08 11.67 -9.25
CA PHE A 189 13.57 12.74 -10.13
C PHE A 189 15.08 12.62 -10.40
N VAL A 190 15.88 12.32 -9.38
CA VAL A 190 17.33 12.09 -9.54
C VAL A 190 17.59 10.86 -10.42
N LEU A 191 16.87 9.75 -10.16
CA LEU A 191 17.00 8.54 -10.98
C LEU A 191 16.58 8.78 -12.44
N TRP A 192 15.53 9.59 -12.66
CA TRP A 192 15.10 9.98 -14.00
C TRP A 192 16.18 10.80 -14.73
N ILE A 193 16.80 11.80 -14.08
CA ILE A 193 17.91 12.56 -14.66
C ILE A 193 19.08 11.64 -15.01
N LEU A 194 19.47 10.74 -14.11
CA LEU A 194 20.55 9.78 -14.36
C LEU A 194 20.21 8.86 -15.55
N GLY A 195 18.97 8.40 -15.65
CA GLY A 195 18.50 7.58 -16.77
C GLY A 195 18.61 8.31 -18.11
N VAL A 196 18.15 9.56 -18.16
CA VAL A 196 18.27 10.42 -19.35
C VAL A 196 19.74 10.69 -19.70
N ALA A 197 20.58 11.00 -18.71
CA ALA A 197 22.00 11.26 -18.91
C ALA A 197 22.75 10.03 -19.45
N LEU A 198 22.46 8.83 -18.91
CA LEU A 198 23.01 7.58 -19.42
C LEU A 198 22.53 7.31 -20.84
N PHE A 199 21.24 7.49 -21.11
CA PHE A 199 20.68 7.36 -22.46
C PHE A 199 21.44 8.27 -23.45
N PHE A 200 21.60 9.56 -23.15
CA PHE A 200 22.40 10.44 -24.00
C PHE A 200 23.86 10.01 -24.10
N ALA A 201 24.52 9.57 -23.02
CA ALA A 201 25.91 9.14 -23.07
C ALA A 201 26.15 7.91 -23.98
N PHE A 202 25.23 6.95 -23.97
CA PHE A 202 25.32 5.75 -24.81
C PHE A 202 24.91 6.02 -26.27
N PHE A 203 23.88 6.85 -26.50
CA PHE A 203 23.34 7.08 -27.84
C PHE A 203 23.95 8.30 -28.56
N SER A 204 24.60 9.24 -27.87
CA SER A 204 25.24 10.41 -28.51
C SER A 204 26.52 10.08 -29.28
N ASN A 205 27.18 8.97 -28.96
CA ASN A 205 28.40 8.51 -29.64
C ASN A 205 28.11 7.51 -30.79
N GLY A 206 26.85 7.08 -30.95
CA GLY A 206 26.45 6.29 -32.10
C GLY A 206 26.22 7.20 -33.30
N GLN A 207 27.05 7.11 -34.34
CA GLN A 207 26.63 7.57 -35.67
C GLN A 207 25.30 6.89 -35.97
N PHE A 208 24.23 7.67 -36.06
CA PHE A 208 22.99 7.28 -36.72
C PHE A 208 23.31 7.13 -38.21
N ASP A 209 24.12 6.13 -38.56
CA ASP A 209 24.11 5.65 -39.93
C ASP A 209 22.71 5.11 -40.18
N ASN A 210 22.13 5.51 -41.30
CA ASN A 210 20.82 5.05 -41.80
C ASN A 210 20.78 3.54 -42.10
N THR A 211 21.64 2.75 -41.48
CA THR A 211 21.46 1.31 -41.34
C THR A 211 20.30 1.12 -40.37
N SER A 212 19.13 0.79 -40.93
CA SER A 212 18.03 0.19 -40.21
C SER A 212 18.55 -1.04 -39.45
N PHE A 213 19.00 -0.82 -38.22
CA PHE A 213 19.31 -1.88 -37.28
C PHE A 213 17.98 -2.53 -36.92
N ASP A 214 17.60 -3.52 -37.71
CA ASP A 214 16.51 -4.43 -37.39
C ASP A 214 17.02 -5.38 -36.31
N TYR A 215 17.23 -4.84 -35.10
CA TYR A 215 17.36 -5.67 -33.92
C TYR A 215 16.00 -6.33 -33.71
N GLN A 216 15.83 -7.53 -34.24
CA GLN A 216 14.85 -8.48 -33.74
C GLN A 216 15.26 -8.86 -32.32
N PHE A 217 15.02 -7.94 -31.37
CA PHE A 217 14.92 -8.30 -29.98
C PHE A 217 13.78 -9.30 -29.91
N ASP A 218 14.09 -10.54 -29.57
CA ASP A 218 13.10 -11.47 -29.06
C ASP A 218 12.58 -10.88 -27.74
N SER A 219 11.61 -9.98 -27.87
CA SER A 219 11.08 -9.18 -26.77
C SER A 219 10.51 -10.07 -25.69
N THR A 220 10.05 -11.27 -26.04
CA THR A 220 9.41 -12.20 -25.12
C THR A 220 10.38 -12.81 -24.10
N SER A 221 11.61 -13.16 -24.50
CA SER A 221 12.60 -13.78 -23.59
C SER A 221 13.36 -12.77 -22.73
N LEU A 222 13.65 -11.59 -23.30
CA LEU A 222 14.26 -10.47 -22.58
C LEU A 222 13.30 -9.84 -21.57
N GLU A 223 12.03 -9.67 -21.92
CA GLU A 223 11.01 -9.15 -21.00
C GLU A 223 10.83 -10.05 -19.78
N GLY A 224 10.79 -11.38 -19.97
CA GLY A 224 10.69 -12.33 -18.85
C GLY A 224 11.89 -12.28 -17.90
N THR A 225 13.11 -12.24 -18.44
CA THR A 225 14.33 -12.23 -17.62
C THR A 225 14.48 -10.91 -16.85
N ILE A 226 14.25 -9.78 -17.51
CA ILE A 226 14.30 -8.45 -16.87
C ILE A 226 13.23 -8.35 -15.80
N LYS A 227 11.98 -8.77 -16.09
CA LYS A 227 10.88 -8.77 -15.12
C LYS A 227 11.23 -9.58 -13.86
N TYR A 228 11.87 -10.74 -14.02
CA TYR A 228 12.29 -11.57 -12.89
C TYR A 228 13.39 -10.91 -12.04
N ILE A 229 14.41 -10.32 -12.67
CA ILE A 229 15.51 -9.64 -11.98
C ILE A 229 14.96 -8.43 -11.20
N VAL A 230 14.12 -7.61 -11.84
CA VAL A 230 13.49 -6.44 -11.21
C VAL A 230 12.63 -6.87 -10.03
N ARG A 231 11.82 -7.94 -10.19
CA ARG A 231 10.96 -8.46 -9.12
C ARG A 231 11.77 -8.95 -7.93
N THR A 232 12.82 -9.74 -8.17
CA THR A 232 13.70 -10.25 -7.11
C THR A 232 14.41 -9.12 -6.38
N GLY A 233 14.91 -8.13 -7.14
CA GLY A 233 15.49 -6.91 -6.58
C GLY A 233 14.51 -6.13 -5.71
N ALA A 234 13.27 -5.95 -6.17
CA ALA A 234 12.23 -5.25 -5.42
C ALA A 234 11.89 -5.97 -4.10
N VAL A 235 11.82 -7.30 -4.09
CA VAL A 235 11.61 -8.08 -2.85
C VAL A 235 12.79 -7.90 -1.89
N ALA A 236 14.03 -7.98 -2.37
CA ALA A 236 15.22 -7.78 -1.54
C ALA A 236 15.25 -6.38 -0.92
N VAL A 237 14.94 -5.34 -1.70
CA VAL A 237 14.83 -3.96 -1.23
C VAL A 237 13.71 -3.80 -0.19
N THR A 238 12.55 -4.42 -0.42
CA THR A 238 11.42 -4.42 0.52
C THR A 238 11.83 -4.98 1.89
N ILE A 239 12.48 -6.15 1.90
CA ILE A 239 12.96 -6.79 3.13
C ILE A 239 14.02 -5.92 3.83
N ALA A 240 14.94 -5.34 3.07
CA ALA A 240 15.95 -4.43 3.61
C ALA A 240 15.31 -3.20 4.27
N MET A 241 14.29 -2.60 3.64
CA MET A 241 13.55 -1.46 4.19
C MET A 241 12.86 -1.81 5.52
N TRP A 242 12.23 -2.99 5.63
CA TRP A 242 11.65 -3.45 6.89
C TRP A 242 12.70 -3.66 7.98
N GLY A 243 13.85 -4.25 7.63
CA GLY A 243 14.97 -4.41 8.56
C GLY A 243 15.50 -3.08 9.08
N ILE A 244 15.69 -2.10 8.19
CA ILE A 244 16.12 -0.75 8.57
C ILE A 244 15.06 -0.06 9.43
N ALA A 245 13.77 -0.22 9.10
CA ALA A 245 12.67 0.33 9.88
C ALA A 245 12.67 -0.21 11.32
N PHE A 246 12.90 -1.52 11.49
CA PHE A 246 13.05 -2.15 12.81
C PHE A 246 14.24 -1.60 13.59
N LEU A 247 15.41 -1.49 12.96
CA LEU A 247 16.60 -0.93 13.60
C LEU A 247 16.40 0.52 14.03
N LYS A 248 15.70 1.32 13.22
CA LYS A 248 15.38 2.72 13.54
C LYS A 248 14.35 2.83 14.66
N PHE A 249 13.32 1.98 14.64
CA PHE A 249 12.33 1.89 15.71
C PHE A 249 13.00 1.56 17.05
N LYS A 250 13.88 0.54 17.08
CA LYS A 250 14.61 0.14 18.29
C LYS A 250 15.43 1.28 18.90
N ARG A 251 15.98 2.18 18.08
CA ARG A 251 16.73 3.36 18.55
C ARG A 251 15.84 4.48 19.10
N LYS A 252 14.56 4.54 18.72
CA LYS A 252 13.61 5.57 19.19
C LYS A 252 12.98 5.25 20.54
N GLU A 253 12.96 3.99 20.94
CA GLU A 253 12.43 3.55 22.24
C GLU A 253 13.46 3.56 23.39
N VAL A 254 14.73 3.88 23.09
CA VAL A 254 15.79 4.12 24.09
C VAL A 254 15.83 5.60 24.43
#